data_AF-A0A1Y4B849-F1
#
_entry.id   AF-A0A1Y4B849-F1
#
_cell.length_a   1.000
_cell.length_b   1.000
_cell.length_c   1.000
_cell.angle_alpha   90.00
_cell.angle_beta   90.00
_cell.angle_gamma   90.00
#
_symmetry.space_group_name_H-M   'P 1'
#
loop_
_entity.id
_entity.type
_entity.pdbx_description
1 polymer ?
#
loop_
_entity_poly.entity_id
_entity_poly.type
_entity_poly.pdbx_seq_one_letter_code
_entity_poly.pdbx_strand_id
1 'polypeptide(L)'
;MLTIIEVAAREDGGHSLQSQSHRTECWLEGWVAVPPELEQTVWDCRGYCQLELQDGVLTGVTPGEPPAPPEPEPGVAEILDVLLGVKEYE
;
A
#
# COMPACT_ATOMS: atom_id res chain seq x y z
N MET A 1 14.09 12.66 -9.06
CA MET A 1 13.47 11.33 -8.93
C MET A 1 12.00 11.54 -9.16
N LEU A 2 11.35 10.77 -10.03
CA LEU A 2 9.93 10.91 -10.30
C LEU A 2 9.17 9.84 -9.53
N THR A 3 8.27 10.23 -8.64
CA THR A 3 7.31 9.31 -8.04
C THR A 3 6.09 9.20 -8.95
N ILE A 4 5.63 7.97 -9.20
CA ILE A 4 4.41 7.69 -9.93
C ILE A 4 3.51 6.79 -9.09
N ILE A 5 2.20 6.98 -9.24
CA ILE A 5 1.16 6.21 -8.57
C ILE A 5 0.18 5.66 -9.60
N GLU A 6 -0.26 4.42 -9.40
CA GLU A 6 -1.30 3.79 -10.21
C GLU A 6 -2.66 4.41 -9.91
N VAL A 7 -3.40 4.80 -10.95
CA VAL A 7 -4.70 5.47 -10.82
C VAL A 7 -5.78 4.49 -10.34
N ALA A 8 -5.73 3.25 -10.80
CA ALA A 8 -6.64 2.21 -10.34
C ALA A 8 -6.21 1.70 -8.97
N ALA A 9 -7.16 1.64 -8.02
CA ALA A 9 -6.94 0.94 -6.77
C ALA A 9 -6.92 -0.57 -6.99
N ARG A 10 -6.09 -1.27 -6.22
CA ARG A 10 -6.02 -2.75 -6.17
C ARG A 10 -7.22 -3.30 -5.37
N GLU A 11 -7.37 -4.61 -5.35
CA GLU A 11 -8.44 -5.28 -4.59
C GLU A 11 -8.45 -4.95 -3.08
N ASP A 12 -7.26 -4.75 -2.49
CA ASP A 12 -7.08 -4.29 -1.10
C ASP A 12 -7.32 -2.79 -0.89
N GLY A 13 -7.70 -2.04 -1.94
CA GLY A 13 -7.95 -0.60 -1.88
C GLY A 13 -6.70 0.29 -1.91
N GLY A 14 -5.50 -0.31 -1.95
CA GLY A 14 -4.23 0.42 -2.10
C GLY A 14 -3.86 0.67 -3.57
N HIS A 15 -3.12 1.74 -3.82
CA HIS A 15 -2.52 2.08 -5.11
C HIS A 15 -1.05 1.67 -5.16
N SER A 16 -0.58 1.19 -6.32
CA SER A 16 0.83 0.85 -6.49
C SER A 16 1.70 2.10 -6.58
N LEU A 17 2.85 2.10 -5.91
CA LEU A 17 3.82 3.19 -5.89
C LEU A 17 5.15 2.79 -6.48
N GLN A 18 5.71 3.67 -7.32
CA GLN A 18 7.04 3.47 -7.88
C GLN A 18 7.84 4.76 -7.90
N SER A 19 9.13 4.61 -7.62
CA SER A 19 10.13 5.64 -7.85
C SER A 19 10.88 5.36 -9.15
N GLN A 20 10.86 6.30 -10.08
CA GLN A 20 11.51 6.23 -11.38
C GLN A 20 12.73 7.17 -11.41
N SER A 21 13.91 6.58 -11.32
CA SER A 21 15.19 7.28 -11.48
C SER A 21 15.41 7.69 -12.94
N HIS A 22 16.00 8.88 -13.15
CA HIS A 22 16.31 9.42 -14.49
C HIS A 22 15.09 9.65 -15.41
N ARG A 23 13.89 9.80 -14.84
CA ARG A 23 12.67 10.17 -15.56
C ARG A 23 12.12 11.49 -15.04
N THR A 24 11.47 12.23 -15.93
CA THR A 24 10.84 13.53 -15.66
C THR A 24 9.33 13.51 -15.89
N GLU A 25 8.81 12.49 -16.61
CA GLU A 25 7.41 12.36 -16.97
C GLU A 25 6.93 10.90 -16.85
N CYS A 26 5.63 10.73 -16.59
CA CYS A 26 4.97 9.43 -16.54
C CYS A 26 4.48 9.05 -17.94
N TRP A 27 4.96 7.91 -18.43
CA TRP A 27 4.61 7.29 -19.71
C TRP A 27 3.83 5.98 -19.56
N LEU A 28 3.55 5.54 -18.34
CA LEU A 28 2.84 4.29 -18.07
C LEU A 28 1.33 4.55 -18.11
N GLU A 29 0.63 3.77 -18.92
CA GLU A 29 -0.83 3.83 -18.97
C GLU A 29 -1.44 3.38 -17.64
N GLY A 30 -2.43 4.14 -17.15
CA GLY A 30 -3.02 3.89 -15.83
C GLY A 30 -2.19 4.39 -14.65
N TRP A 31 -1.10 5.13 -14.90
CA TRP A 31 -0.27 5.74 -13.88
C TRP A 31 -0.20 7.25 -14.06
N VAL A 32 -0.11 7.99 -12.96
CA VAL A 32 0.03 9.44 -12.95
C VAL A 32 1.31 9.83 -12.22
N ALA A 33 1.95 10.90 -12.69
CA ALA A 33 3.05 11.53 -11.98
C ALA A 33 2.53 12.15 -10.68
N VAL A 34 3.18 11.84 -9.56
CA VAL A 34 2.88 12.46 -8.28
C VAL A 34 3.60 13.79 -8.21
N PRO A 35 2.90 14.92 -8.04
CA PRO A 35 3.52 16.21 -7.81
C PRO A 35 4.41 16.17 -6.55
N PRO A 36 5.53 16.90 -6.53
CA PRO A 36 6.46 16.88 -5.40
C PRO A 36 5.83 17.30 -4.07
N GLU A 37 4.75 18.11 -4.10
CA GLU A 37 4.01 18.52 -2.91
C GLU A 37 3.18 17.39 -2.29
N LEU A 38 2.73 16.40 -3.08
CA LEU A 38 1.94 15.25 -2.63
C LEU A 38 2.80 14.01 -2.40
N GLU A 39 4.05 14.01 -2.87
CA GLU A 39 4.97 12.86 -2.81
C GLU A 39 5.07 12.30 -1.38
N GLN A 40 5.34 13.16 -0.39
CA GLN A 40 5.50 12.71 0.99
C GLN A 40 4.22 12.09 1.55
N THR A 41 3.05 12.69 1.29
CA THR A 41 1.76 12.17 1.75
C THR A 41 1.47 10.79 1.16
N VAL A 42 1.70 10.63 -0.15
CA VAL A 42 1.50 9.36 -0.86
C VAL A 42 2.39 8.25 -0.30
N TRP A 43 3.66 8.56 -0.01
CA TRP A 43 4.58 7.61 0.62
C TRP A 43 4.20 7.30 2.07
N ASP A 44 3.69 8.27 2.83
CA ASP A 44 3.26 8.08 4.23
C ASP A 44 2.08 7.11 4.33
N CYS A 45 1.05 7.29 3.50
CA CYS A 45 -0.06 6.33 3.43
C CYS A 45 0.23 5.10 2.56
N ARG A 46 1.47 4.93 2.05
CA ARG A 46 1.95 3.73 1.33
C ARG A 46 1.04 3.28 0.19
N GLY A 47 0.38 4.24 -0.47
CA GLY A 47 -0.58 3.98 -1.54
C GLY A 47 -2.01 3.73 -1.07
N TYR A 48 -2.29 3.58 0.24
CA TYR A 48 -3.65 3.54 0.79
C TYR A 48 -4.19 4.96 0.97
N CYS A 49 -4.36 5.65 -0.15
CA CYS A 49 -4.83 7.02 -0.15
C CYS A 49 -5.86 7.20 -1.27
N GLN A 50 -6.89 7.99 -1.05
CA GLN A 50 -7.84 8.36 -2.10
C GLN A 50 -7.23 9.45 -2.98
N LEU A 51 -7.22 9.22 -4.29
CA LEU A 51 -6.63 10.11 -5.28
C LEU A 51 -7.67 11.04 -5.89
N GLU A 52 -7.36 12.33 -5.94
CA GLU A 52 -8.14 13.33 -6.66
C GLU A 52 -7.40 13.71 -7.94
N LEU A 53 -8.00 13.39 -9.09
CA LEU A 53 -7.45 13.72 -10.40
C LEU A 53 -8.30 14.79 -11.09
N GLN A 54 -7.65 15.81 -11.65
CA GLN A 54 -8.26 16.80 -12.53
C GLN A 54 -7.50 16.82 -13.85
N ASP A 55 -8.21 16.67 -14.97
CA ASP A 55 -7.63 16.63 -16.32
C ASP A 55 -6.45 15.65 -16.47
N GLY A 56 -6.50 14.52 -15.74
CA GLY A 56 -5.45 13.49 -15.75
C GLY A 56 -4.22 13.81 -14.89
N VAL A 57 -4.25 14.90 -14.13
CA VAL A 57 -3.21 15.31 -13.19
C VAL A 57 -3.67 15.04 -11.76
N LEU A 58 -2.80 14.47 -10.93
CA LEU A 58 -3.07 14.28 -9.51
C LEU A 58 -3.03 15.65 -8.81
N THR A 59 -4.17 16.10 -8.29
CA THR A 59 -4.31 17.40 -7.62
C THR A 59 -4.45 17.29 -6.11
N GLY A 60 -4.83 16.12 -5.60
CA GLY A 60 -5.06 15.90 -4.17
C GLY A 60 -4.92 14.45 -3.78
N VAL A 61 -4.55 14.23 -2.52
CA VAL A 61 -4.41 12.92 -1.90
C VAL A 61 -4.96 12.99 -0.49
N THR A 62 -5.97 12.17 -0.21
CA THR A 62 -6.52 12.02 1.15
C THR A 62 -6.05 10.68 1.72
N PRO A 63 -5.30 10.66 2.83
CA PRO A 63 -4.88 9.42 3.48
C PRO A 63 -6.09 8.58 3.88
N GLY A 64 -6.07 7.30 3.49
CA GLY A 64 -7.03 6.30 3.93
C GLY A 64 -6.49 5.46 5.07
N GLU A 65 -7.36 4.66 5.68
CA GLU A 65 -6.95 3.66 6.66
C GLU A 65 -6.44 2.42 5.90
N PRO A 66 -5.20 1.95 6.13
CA PRO A 66 -4.72 0.73 5.51
C PRO A 66 -5.56 -0.46 6.01
N PRO A 67 -5.69 -1.54 5.22
CA PRO A 67 -6.38 -2.74 5.65
C PRO A 67 -5.75 -3.27 6.95
N ALA A 68 -6.60 -3.81 7.83
CA ALA A 68 -6.12 -4.45 9.04
C ALA A 68 -5.09 -5.54 8.66
N PRO A 69 -3.94 -5.62 9.36
CA PRO A 69 -3.01 -6.72 9.12
C PRO A 69 -3.76 -8.05 9.30
N PRO A 70 -3.43 -9.08 8.52
CA PRO A 70 -4.02 -10.39 8.72
C PRO A 70 -3.81 -10.83 10.18
N GLU A 71 -4.80 -11.54 10.75
CA GLU A 71 -4.62 -12.16 12.06
C GLU A 71 -3.36 -13.05 12.01
N PRO A 72 -2.50 -13.00 13.05
CA PRO A 72 -1.31 -13.82 13.07
C PRO A 72 -1.72 -15.29 12.96
N GLU A 73 -1.16 -16.00 11.99
CA GLU A 73 -1.34 -17.45 11.90
C GLU A 73 -0.82 -18.07 13.21
N PRO A 74 -1.50 -19.08 13.76
CA PRO A 74 -1.08 -19.70 15.01
C PRO A 74 0.37 -20.18 14.88
N GLY A 75 1.19 -19.81 15.86
CA GLY A 75 2.60 -20.17 15.84
C GLY A 75 2.79 -21.69 15.83
N VAL A 76 3.90 -22.17 15.28
CA VAL A 76 4.19 -23.61 15.22
C VAL A 76 4.11 -24.27 16.60
N ALA A 77 4.42 -23.52 17.66
CA ALA A 77 4.35 -23.97 19.04
C ALA A 77 2.90 -24.19 19.52
N GLU A 78 1.98 -23.28 19.18
CA GLU A 78 0.54 -23.47 19.46
C GLU A 78 -0.04 -24.63 18.65
N ILE A 79 0.37 -24.77 17.39
CA ILE A 79 -0.01 -25.93 16.57
C ILE A 79 0.50 -27.22 17.23
N LEU A 80 1.74 -27.22 17.70
CA LEU A 80 2.35 -28.40 18.32
C LEU A 80 1.70 -28.74 19.67
N ASP A 81 1.34 -27.74 20.46
CA ASP A 81 0.61 -27.91 21.73
C ASP A 81 -0.76 -28.57 21.51
N VAL A 82 -1.53 -28.06 20.53
CA VAL A 82 -2.83 -28.61 20.15
C VAL A 82 -2.71 -30.01 19.55
N LEU A 83 -1.69 -30.24 18.71
CA LEU A 83 -1.51 -31.52 17.99
C LEU A 83 -0.95 -32.63 18.88
N LEU A 84 -0.04 -32.29 19.80
CA LEU A 84 0.55 -33.24 20.75
C LEU A 84 -0.31 -33.43 22.00
N GLY A 85 -1.37 -32.62 22.18
CA GLY A 85 -2.31 -32.74 23.30
C GLY A 85 -1.61 -32.70 24.66
N VAL A 86 -0.48 -31.99 24.75
CA VAL A 86 0.33 -31.92 25.96
C VAL A 86 -0.35 -30.94 26.91
N LYS A 87 -1.44 -31.36 27.54
CA LYS A 87 -1.82 -30.77 28.82
C LYS A 87 -0.68 -31.06 29.77
N GLU A 88 0.13 -30.05 30.07
CA GLU A 88 1.03 -30.08 31.21
C GLU A 88 0.19 -30.49 32.43
N TYR A 89 0.42 -31.72 32.92
CA TYR A 89 -0.15 -32.19 34.17
C TYR A 89 0.73 -31.63 35.29
N GLU A 90 0.23 -30.61 36.00
CA GLU A 90 0.73 -30.19 37.32
C GLU A 90 0.55 -31.30 38.38
#